data_AF-A0A0Q7A2A1-F1
#
_entry.id   AF-A0A0Q7A2A1-F1
#
_cell.length_a   1.000
_cell.length_b   1.000
_cell.length_c   1.000
_cell.angle_alpha   90.00
_cell.angle_beta   90.00
_cell.angle_gamma   90.00
#
_symmetry.space_group_name_H-M   'P 1'
#
loop_
_entity.id
_entity.type
_entity.pdbx_description
1 polymer ?
#
loop_
_entity_poly.entity_id
_entity_poly.type
_entity_poly.pdbx_seq_one_letter_code
_entity_poly.pdbx_strand_id
1 'polypeptide(L)'
;MQLTTEQMDAVRSYRHTVRLAGCWGGCYEAACFIQHRFGWQRVDGVYALPDGRPIFLHSWNLMPDGSICDGTADQLGEGEDVACLPVDCGQSKRYREKFTLAHNPSVTPWLHGLPYVGISDRQFWDDAEEAKALEPGWWLADKHDYLSWFTKGIRQYPMFSQMRDGYCARSYEVSGLG
;
A
#
# COMPACT_ATOMS: atom_id res chain seq x y z
N MET A 1 -5.58 18.69 7.15
CA MET A 1 -6.84 19.03 6.46
C MET A 1 -7.69 17.77 6.40
N GLN A 2 -9.02 17.87 6.38
CA GLN A 2 -9.91 16.70 6.21
C GLN A 2 -10.56 16.74 4.83
N LEU A 3 -10.77 15.58 4.23
CA LEU A 3 -11.55 15.46 2.99
C LEU A 3 -13.00 15.86 3.25
N THR A 4 -13.61 16.55 2.30
CA THR A 4 -15.06 16.69 2.27
C THR A 4 -15.70 15.34 1.90
N THR A 5 -16.97 15.15 2.26
CA THR A 5 -17.73 13.96 1.85
C THR A 5 -17.70 13.75 0.33
N GLU A 6 -17.84 14.82 -0.44
CA GLU A 6 -17.80 14.76 -1.91
C GLU A 6 -16.44 14.27 -2.44
N GLN A 7 -15.34 14.75 -1.85
CA GLN A 7 -13.99 14.29 -2.23
C GLN A 7 -13.80 12.82 -1.88
N MET A 8 -14.22 12.42 -0.68
CA MET A 8 -14.17 11.04 -0.21
C MET A 8 -14.93 10.10 -1.14
N ASP A 9 -16.17 10.46 -1.51
CA ASP A 9 -17.02 9.64 -2.36
C ASP A 9 -16.50 9.57 -3.80
N ALA A 10 -15.92 10.65 -4.32
CA ALA A 10 -15.27 10.65 -5.63
C ALA A 10 -14.08 9.67 -5.67
N VAL A 11 -13.24 9.67 -4.62
CA VAL A 11 -12.10 8.74 -4.51
C VAL A 11 -12.58 7.29 -4.41
N ARG A 12 -13.56 7.01 -3.54
CA ARG A 12 -14.15 5.66 -3.39
C ARG A 12 -14.75 5.14 -4.69
N SER A 13 -15.52 5.99 -5.36
CA SER A 13 -16.19 5.65 -6.62
C SER A 13 -15.16 5.30 -7.70
N TYR A 14 -14.14 6.15 -7.87
CA TYR A 14 -13.09 5.90 -8.85
C TYR A 14 -12.29 4.63 -8.54
N ARG A 15 -11.90 4.42 -7.26
CA ARG A 15 -11.24 3.19 -6.82
C ARG A 15 -12.07 1.95 -7.15
N HIS A 16 -13.39 1.99 -6.95
CA HIS A 16 -14.26 0.88 -7.34
C HIS A 16 -14.26 0.64 -8.85
N THR A 17 -14.28 1.68 -9.68
CA THR A 17 -14.15 1.56 -11.12
C THR A 17 -12.84 0.88 -11.53
N VAL A 18 -11.71 1.29 -10.94
CA VAL A 18 -10.39 0.70 -11.20
C VAL A 18 -10.35 -0.79 -10.82
N ARG A 19 -10.94 -1.16 -9.68
CA ARG A 19 -11.04 -2.56 -9.24
C ARG A 19 -11.86 -3.43 -10.18
N LEU A 20 -12.99 -2.90 -10.67
CA LEU A 20 -13.86 -3.57 -11.64
C LEU A 20 -13.17 -3.74 -12.99
N ALA A 21 -12.35 -2.77 -13.41
CA ALA A 21 -11.55 -2.85 -14.63
C ALA A 21 -10.43 -3.91 -14.55
N GLY A 22 -10.13 -4.45 -13.37
CA GLY A 22 -9.07 -5.44 -13.19
C GLY A 22 -7.65 -4.87 -13.33
N CYS A 23 -7.50 -3.55 -13.20
CA CYS A 23 -6.21 -2.89 -13.36
C CYS A 23 -5.24 -3.29 -12.23
N TRP A 24 -4.09 -3.83 -12.61
CA TRP A 24 -2.93 -3.89 -11.71
C TRP A 24 -2.41 -2.48 -11.45
N GLY A 25 -1.93 -2.22 -10.24
CA GLY A 25 -1.51 -0.87 -9.83
C GLY A 25 -2.67 0.06 -9.46
N GLY A 26 -3.73 -0.48 -8.84
CA GLY A 26 -4.90 0.33 -8.48
C GLY A 26 -4.60 1.55 -7.58
N CYS A 27 -3.56 1.48 -6.74
CA CYS A 27 -3.08 2.63 -5.97
C CYS A 27 -2.50 3.74 -6.88
N TYR A 28 -1.73 3.38 -7.92
CA TYR A 28 -1.22 4.32 -8.90
C TYR A 28 -2.36 5.03 -9.65
N GLU A 29 -3.33 4.28 -10.15
CA GLU A 29 -4.49 4.85 -10.87
C GLU A 29 -5.31 5.77 -9.98
N ALA A 30 -5.63 5.34 -8.75
CA ALA A 30 -6.34 6.18 -7.79
C ALA A 30 -5.57 7.47 -7.47
N ALA A 31 -4.25 7.38 -7.27
CA ALA A 31 -3.43 8.54 -6.98
C ALA A 31 -3.30 9.50 -8.18
N CYS A 32 -3.25 8.96 -9.41
CA CYS A 32 -3.34 9.74 -10.64
C CYS A 32 -4.67 10.47 -10.72
N PHE A 33 -5.80 9.80 -10.49
CA PHE A 33 -7.12 10.44 -10.46
C PHE A 33 -7.18 11.58 -9.44
N ILE A 34 -6.73 11.35 -8.21
CA ILE A 34 -6.70 12.36 -7.15
C ILE A 34 -5.87 13.57 -7.58
N GLN A 35 -4.69 13.34 -8.17
CA GLN A 35 -3.84 14.42 -8.66
C GLN A 35 -4.52 15.24 -9.75
N HIS A 36 -5.13 14.61 -10.75
CA HIS A 36 -5.79 15.32 -11.84
C HIS A 36 -7.07 16.03 -11.39
N ARG A 37 -7.83 15.42 -10.47
CA ARG A 37 -9.14 15.93 -10.03
C ARG A 37 -9.00 17.06 -9.01
N PHE A 38 -8.05 16.96 -8.08
CA PHE A 38 -7.92 17.86 -6.94
C PHE A 38 -6.60 18.63 -6.88
N GLY A 39 -5.64 18.34 -7.77
CA GLY A 39 -4.34 19.00 -7.82
C GLY A 39 -3.35 18.54 -6.75
N TRP A 40 -3.64 17.47 -6.01
CA TRP A 40 -2.77 16.97 -4.93
C TRP A 40 -1.62 16.14 -5.49
N GLN A 41 -0.38 16.49 -5.12
CA GLN A 41 0.82 15.89 -5.70
C GLN A 41 0.84 14.38 -5.43
N ARG A 42 0.99 13.59 -6.50
CA ARG A 42 1.20 12.14 -6.38
C ARG A 42 2.63 11.84 -5.92
N VAL A 43 2.78 10.85 -5.07
CA VAL A 43 4.06 10.31 -4.61
C VAL A 43 4.06 8.79 -4.79
N ASP A 44 5.20 8.26 -5.23
CA ASP A 44 5.44 6.84 -5.36
C ASP A 44 6.50 6.39 -4.35
N GLY A 45 6.25 5.26 -3.70
CA GLY A 45 7.18 4.72 -2.73
C GLY A 45 6.71 3.40 -2.17
N VAL A 46 6.74 3.32 -0.85
CA VAL A 46 6.51 2.09 -0.09
C VAL A 46 5.66 2.42 1.12
N TYR A 47 4.70 1.54 1.37
CA TYR A 47 4.11 1.42 2.71
C TYR A 47 4.91 0.41 3.52
N ALA A 48 5.39 0.78 4.71
CA ALA A 48 6.33 0.00 5.50
C ALA A 48 5.80 -0.33 6.91
N LEU A 49 6.33 -1.40 7.49
CA LEU A 49 6.19 -1.68 8.92
C LEU A 49 6.95 -0.63 9.76
N PRO A 50 6.63 -0.47 11.06
CA PRO A 50 7.34 0.46 11.94
C PRO A 50 8.85 0.22 12.05
N ASP A 51 9.32 -0.99 11.78
CA ASP A 51 10.75 -1.35 11.77
C ASP A 51 11.44 -1.10 10.41
N GLY A 52 10.70 -0.60 9.41
CA GLY A 52 11.22 -0.26 8.09
C GLY A 52 11.04 -1.33 7.02
N ARG A 53 10.57 -2.55 7.35
CA ARG A 53 10.30 -3.59 6.35
C ARG A 53 9.23 -3.11 5.35
N PRO A 54 9.49 -3.18 4.03
CA PRO A 54 8.52 -2.75 3.03
C PRO A 54 7.37 -3.77 2.92
N ILE A 55 6.13 -3.29 2.96
CA ILE A 55 4.91 -4.11 2.81
C ILE A 55 4.50 -4.15 1.34
N PHE A 56 4.34 -2.96 0.74
CA PHE A 56 3.77 -2.80 -0.59
C PHE A 56 4.45 -1.65 -1.34
N LEU A 57 4.63 -1.81 -2.66
CA LEU A 57 4.91 -0.67 -3.54
C LEU A 57 3.63 0.13 -3.68
N HIS A 58 3.67 1.40 -3.30
CA HIS A 58 2.45 2.16 -3.08
C HIS A 58 2.53 3.56 -3.67
N SER A 59 1.37 4.07 -4.08
CA SER A 59 1.21 5.44 -4.55
C SER A 59 0.13 6.13 -3.72
N TRP A 60 0.42 7.36 -3.30
CA TRP A 60 -0.50 8.22 -2.52
C TRP A 60 -0.40 9.67 -2.98
N ASN A 61 -1.14 10.57 -2.34
CA ASN A 61 -1.08 12.00 -2.65
C ASN A 61 -0.71 12.83 -1.41
N LEU A 62 -0.01 13.93 -1.64
CA LEU A 62 0.21 15.00 -0.68
C LEU A 62 -0.80 16.11 -0.93
N MET A 63 -1.57 16.41 0.10
CA MET A 63 -2.49 17.54 0.13
C MET A 63 -1.71 18.87 0.29
N PRO A 64 -2.35 20.04 0.07
CA PRO A 64 -1.65 21.34 0.11
C PRO A 64 -0.96 21.66 1.43
N ASP A 65 -1.41 21.08 2.54
CA ASP A 65 -0.81 21.23 3.87
C ASP A 65 0.27 20.17 4.18
N GLY A 66 0.64 19.35 3.19
CA GLY A 66 1.62 18.27 3.31
C GLY A 66 1.06 16.97 3.90
N SER A 67 -0.21 16.94 4.32
CA SER A 67 -0.84 15.72 4.82
C SER A 67 -1.02 14.67 3.71
N ILE A 68 -1.02 13.39 4.09
CA ILE A 68 -1.17 12.27 3.15
C ILE A 68 -2.65 12.01 2.92
N CYS A 69 -3.02 11.84 1.66
CA CYS A 69 -4.27 11.22 1.23
C CYS A 69 -3.95 9.91 0.51
N ASP A 70 -4.39 8.79 1.07
CA ASP A 70 -4.27 7.46 0.45
C ASP A 70 -5.65 6.95 0.08
N GLY A 71 -5.98 7.04 -1.21
CA GLY A 71 -7.25 6.57 -1.75
C GLY A 71 -7.44 5.07 -1.74
N THR A 72 -6.43 4.30 -1.33
CA THR A 72 -6.40 2.83 -1.38
C THR A 72 -5.92 2.21 -0.06
N ALA A 73 -6.03 2.94 1.04
CA ALA A 73 -5.59 2.50 2.37
C ALA A 73 -6.25 1.18 2.81
N ASP A 74 -7.47 0.89 2.33
CA ASP A 74 -8.17 -0.37 2.61
C ASP A 74 -7.41 -1.62 2.15
N GLN A 75 -6.53 -1.49 1.16
CA GLN A 75 -5.68 -2.58 0.68
C GLN A 75 -4.64 -3.03 1.71
N LEU A 76 -4.36 -2.20 2.71
CA LEU A 76 -3.38 -2.46 3.76
C LEU A 76 -3.99 -3.29 4.91
N GLY A 77 -5.31 -3.45 4.96
CA GLY A 77 -5.99 -4.26 5.97
C GLY A 77 -6.02 -3.65 7.37
N GLU A 78 -5.72 -2.35 7.51
CA GLU A 78 -5.61 -1.67 8.81
C GLU A 78 -6.89 -0.93 9.24
N GLY A 79 -8.03 -1.26 8.62
CA GLY A 79 -9.34 -0.70 8.98
C GLY A 79 -9.66 0.66 8.36
N GLU A 80 -8.71 1.27 7.64
CA GLU A 80 -8.92 2.53 6.93
C GLU A 80 -9.52 2.29 5.55
N ASP A 81 -10.51 3.09 5.16
CA ASP A 81 -11.09 3.03 3.82
C ASP A 81 -10.27 3.88 2.84
N VAL A 82 -10.23 5.18 3.11
CA VAL A 82 -9.34 6.18 2.50
C VAL A 82 -8.68 6.88 3.67
N ALA A 83 -7.35 6.88 3.73
CA ALA A 83 -6.65 7.46 4.86
C ALA A 83 -6.30 8.93 4.60
N CYS A 84 -6.51 9.77 5.61
CA CYS A 84 -6.07 11.17 5.65
C CYS A 84 -5.18 11.39 6.87
N LEU A 85 -3.87 11.38 6.65
CA LEU A 85 -2.89 11.33 7.73
C LEU A 85 -2.20 12.68 7.87
N PRO A 86 -2.27 13.34 9.05
CA PRO A 86 -1.50 14.54 9.31
C PRO A 86 -0.01 14.33 9.11
N VAL A 87 0.69 15.43 8.80
CA VAL A 87 2.16 15.46 8.75
C VAL A 87 2.72 14.96 10.09
N ASP A 88 3.79 14.15 10.02
CA ASP A 88 4.54 13.62 11.16
C ASP A 88 3.78 12.76 12.18
N CYS A 89 2.53 12.36 11.89
CA CYS A 89 1.86 11.36 12.70
C CYS A 89 2.59 10.00 12.58
N GLY A 90 2.45 9.14 13.61
CA GLY A 90 3.16 7.84 13.61
C GLY A 90 2.89 6.98 12.36
N GLN A 91 1.67 7.06 11.82
CA GLN A 91 1.27 6.30 10.64
C GLN A 91 1.78 6.92 9.34
N SER A 92 1.91 8.24 9.23
CA SER A 92 2.41 8.88 8.01
C SER A 92 3.87 8.50 7.74
N LYS A 93 4.66 8.22 8.80
CA LYS A 93 6.05 7.74 8.70
C LYS A 93 6.19 6.37 8.03
N ARG A 94 5.09 5.62 7.90
CA ARG A 94 5.06 4.33 7.19
C ARG A 94 5.03 4.51 5.68
N TYR A 95 4.63 5.69 5.20
CA TYR A 95 4.68 6.07 3.79
C TYR A 95 6.02 6.73 3.52
N ARG A 96 6.91 6.02 2.82
CA ARG A 96 8.26 6.51 2.53
C ARG A 96 8.66 6.24 1.10
N GLU A 97 9.63 7.00 0.60
CA GLU A 97 10.30 6.65 -0.65
C GLU A 97 10.96 5.27 -0.55
N LYS A 98 11.19 4.67 -1.71
CA LYS A 98 11.86 3.37 -1.82
C LYS A 98 13.34 3.51 -1.47
N PHE A 99 13.83 2.64 -0.59
CA PHE A 99 15.25 2.53 -0.31
C PHE A 99 15.94 1.63 -1.33
N THR A 100 16.98 2.16 -1.93
CA THR A 100 17.87 1.46 -2.88
C THR A 100 19.24 1.25 -2.23
N LEU A 101 20.15 0.56 -2.91
CA LEU A 101 21.55 0.48 -2.46
C LEU A 101 22.19 1.87 -2.33
N ALA A 102 21.79 2.84 -3.17
CA ALA A 102 22.30 4.21 -3.13
C ALA A 102 21.58 5.09 -2.09
N HIS A 103 20.33 4.76 -1.75
CA HIS A 103 19.51 5.48 -0.76
C HIS A 103 19.36 4.63 0.50
N ASN A 104 20.49 4.33 1.14
CA ASN A 104 20.57 3.52 2.36
C ASN A 104 20.65 4.44 3.60
N PRO A 105 19.64 4.44 4.49
CA PRO A 105 19.62 5.24 5.71
C PRO A 105 20.82 5.09 6.64
N SER A 106 21.54 3.96 6.61
CA SER A 106 22.74 3.73 7.43
C SER A 106 23.97 4.50 6.96
N VAL A 107 24.00 4.97 5.71
CA VAL A 107 25.16 5.66 5.12
C VAL A 107 24.81 6.98 4.44
N THR A 108 23.52 7.27 4.23
CA THR A 108 23.03 8.51 3.63
C THR A 108 22.62 9.50 4.73
N PRO A 109 23.37 10.59 4.98
CA PRO A 109 23.17 11.43 6.16
C PRO A 109 21.77 12.03 6.32
N TRP A 110 21.12 12.45 5.22
CA TRP A 110 19.77 13.04 5.28
C TRP A 110 18.65 12.02 5.45
N LEU A 111 18.95 10.71 5.38
CA LEU A 111 18.03 9.62 5.67
C LEU A 111 18.26 9.02 7.07
N HIS A 112 19.26 9.51 7.80
CA HIS A 112 19.64 8.96 9.10
C HIS A 112 18.48 9.04 10.11
N GLY A 113 18.27 7.95 10.85
CA GLY A 113 17.20 7.85 11.85
C GLY A 113 15.84 7.39 11.30
N LEU A 114 15.71 7.19 9.99
CA LEU A 114 14.53 6.54 9.42
C LEU A 114 14.54 5.03 9.73
N PRO A 115 13.37 4.40 9.97
CA PRO A 115 13.28 2.95 10.12
C PRO A 115 13.85 2.23 8.90
N TYR A 116 14.84 1.37 9.14
CA TYR A 116 15.58 0.70 8.09
C TYR A 116 16.07 -0.66 8.54
N VAL A 117 15.87 -1.65 7.68
CA VAL A 117 16.16 -3.06 7.97
C VAL A 117 17.59 -3.47 7.64
N GLY A 118 18.43 -2.53 7.19
CA GLY A 118 19.83 -2.78 6.83
C GLY A 118 20.06 -3.21 5.38
N ILE A 119 19.00 -3.47 4.61
CA ILE A 119 19.06 -3.91 3.20
C ILE A 119 18.12 -3.09 2.31
N SER A 120 18.37 -3.07 1.00
CA SER A 120 17.48 -2.37 0.05
C SER A 120 16.09 -3.03 -0.01
N ASP A 121 15.05 -2.26 -0.36
CA ASP A 121 13.69 -2.81 -0.46
C ASP A 121 13.60 -3.93 -1.50
N ARG A 122 14.39 -3.83 -2.58
CA ARG A 122 14.45 -4.88 -3.61
C ARG A 122 15.03 -6.18 -3.05
N GLN A 123 16.16 -6.08 -2.33
CA GLN A 123 16.79 -7.23 -1.69
C GLN A 123 15.83 -7.90 -0.70
N PHE A 124 15.12 -7.11 0.13
CA PHE A 124 14.13 -7.65 1.06
C PHE A 124 13.06 -8.48 0.34
N TRP A 125 12.47 -7.97 -0.74
CA TRP A 125 11.42 -8.70 -1.47
C TRP A 125 11.96 -9.94 -2.17
N ASP A 126 13.16 -9.86 -2.77
CA ASP A 126 13.77 -11.02 -3.43
C ASP A 126 14.04 -12.13 -2.39
N ASP A 127 14.65 -11.80 -1.25
CA ASP A 127 14.94 -12.75 -0.17
C ASP A 127 13.66 -13.34 0.44
N ALA A 128 12.64 -12.51 0.68
CA ALA A 128 11.38 -12.94 1.29
C ALA A 128 10.49 -13.75 0.32
N GLU A 129 10.58 -13.49 -0.99
CA GLU A 129 9.93 -14.31 -2.02
C GLU A 129 10.62 -15.67 -2.16
N GLU A 130 11.95 -15.71 -2.11
CA GLU A 130 12.73 -16.97 -2.07
C GLU A 130 12.36 -17.80 -0.83
N ALA A 131 12.25 -17.16 0.33
CA ALA A 131 11.86 -17.79 1.58
C ALA A 131 10.35 -18.08 1.71
N LYS A 132 9.52 -17.63 0.76
CA LYS A 132 8.04 -17.76 0.80
C LYS A 132 7.39 -17.17 2.05
N ALA A 133 7.93 -16.05 2.54
CA ALA A 133 7.51 -15.41 3.79
C ALA A 133 6.41 -14.34 3.62
N LEU A 134 6.04 -14.00 2.37
CA LEU A 134 5.12 -12.90 2.04
C LEU A 134 3.70 -13.35 1.68
N GLU A 135 3.12 -14.28 2.44
CA GLU A 135 1.72 -14.69 2.24
C GLU A 135 0.73 -13.51 2.42
N PRO A 136 -0.52 -13.61 1.91
CA PRO A 136 -1.52 -12.56 2.08
C PRO A 136 -1.65 -12.10 3.53
N GLY A 137 -1.47 -10.79 3.77
CA GLY A 137 -1.56 -10.21 5.10
C GLY A 137 -0.38 -10.53 6.04
N TRP A 138 0.77 -10.99 5.53
CA TRP A 138 1.97 -11.32 6.35
C TRP A 138 2.41 -10.21 7.33
N TRP A 139 2.07 -8.96 7.04
CA TRP A 139 2.41 -7.80 7.86
C TRP A 139 1.43 -7.55 9.03
N LEU A 140 0.31 -8.26 9.07
CA LEU A 140 -0.72 -8.10 10.09
C LEU A 140 -0.51 -9.11 11.22
N ALA A 141 -0.65 -8.64 12.46
CA ALA A 141 -0.62 -9.50 13.65
C ALA A 141 -1.83 -10.46 13.68
N ASP A 142 -3.00 -9.96 13.27
CA ASP A 142 -4.20 -10.76 13.01
C ASP A 142 -4.65 -10.52 11.56
N LYS A 143 -4.74 -11.61 10.81
CA LYS A 143 -5.07 -11.60 9.37
C LYS A 143 -6.57 -11.81 9.11
N HIS A 144 -7.37 -12.13 10.13
CA HIS A 144 -8.75 -12.59 9.95
C HIS A 144 -9.59 -11.63 9.11
N ASP A 145 -9.63 -10.35 9.51
CA ASP A 145 -10.44 -9.34 8.83
C ASP A 145 -9.93 -9.04 7.42
N TYR A 146 -8.61 -9.01 7.25
CA TYR A 146 -7.98 -8.82 5.94
C TYR A 146 -8.31 -9.96 4.99
N LEU A 147 -8.16 -11.22 5.43
CA LEU A 147 -8.49 -12.39 4.60
C LEU A 147 -9.98 -12.43 4.29
N SER A 148 -10.85 -12.07 5.24
CA SER A 148 -12.30 -11.94 5.01
C SER A 148 -12.63 -10.88 3.95
N TRP A 149 -12.00 -9.70 4.04
CA TRP A 149 -12.11 -8.64 3.02
C TRP A 149 -11.60 -9.10 1.67
N PHE A 150 -10.43 -9.76 1.62
CA PHE A 150 -9.83 -10.26 0.41
C PHE A 150 -10.71 -11.32 -0.28
N THR A 151 -11.23 -12.29 0.48
CA THR A 151 -12.14 -13.33 -0.02
C THR A 151 -13.45 -12.76 -0.55
N LYS A 152 -14.01 -11.73 0.11
CA LYS A 152 -15.16 -11.00 -0.45
C LYS A 152 -14.78 -10.30 -1.75
N GLY A 153 -13.60 -9.68 -1.79
CA GLY A 153 -13.04 -9.01 -2.97
C GLY A 153 -12.90 -9.95 -4.17
N ILE A 154 -12.44 -11.19 -3.98
CA ILE A 154 -12.34 -12.21 -5.04
C ILE A 154 -13.67 -12.40 -5.78
N ARG A 155 -14.80 -12.38 -5.05
CA ARG A 155 -16.13 -12.59 -5.64
C ARG A 155 -16.64 -11.38 -6.44
N GLN A 156 -16.09 -10.21 -6.17
CA GLN A 156 -16.58 -8.94 -6.71
C GLN A 156 -15.65 -8.32 -7.76
N TYR A 157 -14.34 -8.50 -7.60
CA TYR A 157 -13.31 -7.79 -8.37
C TYR A 157 -12.33 -8.76 -9.02
N PRO A 158 -12.21 -8.75 -10.36
CA PRO A 158 -11.31 -9.65 -11.08
C PRO A 158 -9.85 -9.59 -10.61
N MET A 159 -9.36 -8.42 -10.20
CA MET A 159 -7.98 -8.25 -9.74
C MET A 159 -7.65 -9.07 -8.48
N PHE A 160 -8.62 -9.29 -7.59
CA PHE A 160 -8.40 -10.06 -6.36
C PHE A 160 -8.25 -11.54 -6.68
N SER A 161 -9.05 -12.05 -7.62
CA SER A 161 -8.91 -13.41 -8.15
C SER A 161 -7.53 -13.61 -8.80
N GLN A 162 -7.09 -12.67 -9.62
CA GLN A 162 -5.76 -12.73 -10.24
C GLN A 162 -4.63 -12.69 -9.19
N MET A 163 -4.78 -11.89 -8.14
CA MET A 163 -3.80 -11.82 -7.05
C MET A 163 -3.73 -13.15 -6.28
N ARG A 164 -4.88 -13.75 -5.95
CA ARG A 164 -4.95 -15.11 -5.37
C ARG A 164 -4.25 -16.12 -6.26
N ASP A 165 -4.59 -16.14 -7.55
CA ASP A 165 -4.02 -17.10 -8.51
C ASP A 165 -2.50 -16.91 -8.64
N GLY A 166 -2.01 -15.66 -8.57
CA GLY A 166 -0.59 -15.35 -8.51
C GLY A 166 0.10 -15.86 -7.24
N TYR A 167 -0.57 -15.84 -6.08
CA TYR A 167 -0.07 -16.49 -4.87
C TYR A 167 -0.01 -18.02 -5.01
N CYS A 168 -1.08 -18.64 -5.53
CA CYS A 168 -1.12 -20.07 -5.82
C CYS A 168 0.01 -20.51 -6.75
N ALA A 169 0.20 -19.78 -7.87
CA ALA A 169 1.23 -20.09 -8.85
C ALA A 169 2.66 -20.00 -8.28
N ARG A 170 2.86 -19.15 -7.26
CA ARG A 170 4.12 -19.00 -6.53
C ARG A 170 4.26 -19.94 -5.34
N SER A 171 3.34 -20.90 -5.18
CA SER A 171 3.33 -21.91 -4.12
C SER A 171 3.19 -21.35 -2.70
N TYR A 172 2.51 -20.21 -2.53
CA TYR A 172 2.11 -19.74 -1.21
C TYR A 172 0.94 -20.56 -0.68
N GLU A 173 0.95 -20.86 0.63
CA GLU A 173 -0.18 -21.48 1.30
C GLU A 173 -1.30 -20.45 1.46
N VAL A 174 -2.36 -20.57 0.65
CA VAL A 174 -3.50 -19.65 0.65
C VAL A 174 -4.80 -20.30 1.15
N SER A 175 -4.67 -21.29 2.04
CA SER A 175 -5.80 -21.96 2.66
C SER A 175 -6.72 -20.96 3.35
N GLY A 176 -7.90 -20.74 2.77
CA GLY A 176 -8.89 -19.76 3.25
C GLY A 176 -9.34 -18.70 2.22
N LEU A 177 -8.65 -18.59 1.09
CA LEU A 177 -9.00 -17.66 -0.01
C LEU A 177 -9.90 -18.29 -1.10
N GLY A 178 -10.76 -19.25 -0.70
CA GLY A 178 -11.65 -20.02 -1.57
C GLY A 178 -12.85 -19.26 -2.12
#